data_AF-A0A954I6T2-F1
#
_entry.id   AF-A0A954I6T2-F1
#
_cell.length_a   1.000
_cell.length_b   1.000
_cell.length_c   1.000
_cell.angle_alpha   90.00
_cell.angle_beta   90.00
_cell.angle_gamma   90.00
#
_symmetry.space_group_name_H-M   'P 1'
#
loop_
_entity.id
_entity.type
_entity.pdbx_description
1 polymer ?
#
loop_
_entity_poly.entity_id
_entity_poly.type
_entity_poly.pdbx_seq_one_letter_code
_entity_poly.pdbx_strand_id
1 'polypeptide(L)'
;LPWIAEYSPYALVSKDDPPVYLIYSAPPALGQDQKDPTHTSNFGVKLQEHCREAGVDSELVYPGAPDTTHATTTDYLIDPLRAAR
;
A
#
# COMPACT_ATOMS: atom_id res chain seq x y z
N LEU A 1 -19.36 13.90 2.49
CA LEU A 1 -18.32 14.40 3.41
C LEU A 1 -17.07 14.74 2.58
N PRO A 2 -17.01 15.91 1.92
CA PRO A 2 -15.91 16.24 1.01
C PRO A 2 -14.52 16.17 1.65
N TRP A 3 -14.41 16.54 2.93
CA TRP A 3 -13.17 16.47 3.70
C TRP A 3 -12.55 15.06 3.77
N ILE A 4 -13.33 13.99 3.56
CA ILE A 4 -12.75 12.63 3.52
C ILE A 4 -11.79 12.50 2.33
N ALA A 5 -12.16 13.06 1.17
CA ALA A 5 -11.30 13.03 -0.01
C ALA A 5 -10.03 13.87 0.21
N GLU A 6 -10.15 14.99 0.91
CA GLU A 6 -9.03 15.89 1.23
C GLU A 6 -7.92 15.23 2.04
N TYR A 7 -8.25 14.21 2.85
CA TYR A 7 -7.29 13.48 3.69
C TYR A 7 -7.15 12.00 3.34
N SER A 8 -7.69 11.58 2.19
CA SER A 8 -7.62 10.19 1.76
C SER A 8 -6.42 9.99 0.82
N PRO A 9 -5.42 9.17 1.20
CA PRO A 9 -4.36 8.79 0.26
C PRO A 9 -4.92 8.23 -1.03
N TYR A 10 -5.98 7.42 -0.95
CA TYR A 10 -6.66 6.84 -2.10
C TYR A 10 -7.22 7.90 -3.06
N ALA A 11 -7.81 8.97 -2.55
CA ALA A 11 -8.38 10.02 -3.41
C ALA A 11 -7.32 10.97 -4.00
N LEU A 12 -6.11 10.99 -3.42
CA LEU A 12 -5.06 11.93 -3.75
C LEU A 12 -3.94 11.33 -4.61
N VAL A 13 -3.95 10.02 -4.87
CA VAL A 13 -2.94 9.37 -5.71
C VAL A 13 -2.87 10.05 -7.09
N SER A 14 -1.66 10.40 -7.50
CA SER A 14 -1.35 11.00 -8.79
C SER A 14 -0.02 10.50 -9.33
N LYS A 15 0.18 10.57 -10.66
CA LYS A 15 1.34 9.99 -11.36
C LYS A 15 2.72 10.46 -10.87
N ASP A 16 2.79 11.63 -10.22
CA ASP A 16 4.05 12.25 -9.79
C ASP A 16 4.37 11.91 -8.32
N ASP A 17 3.54 11.08 -7.68
CA ASP A 17 3.74 10.62 -6.31
C ASP A 17 4.91 9.64 -6.20
N PRO A 18 5.57 9.59 -5.02
CA PRO A 18 6.66 8.64 -4.79
C PRO A 18 6.14 7.18 -4.71
N PRO A 19 7.02 6.18 -4.94
CA PRO A 19 6.69 4.77 -4.73
C PRO A 19 6.16 4.48 -3.32
N VAL A 20 5.11 3.66 -3.23
CA VAL A 20 4.38 3.38 -1.98
C VAL A 20 4.66 1.97 -1.48
N TYR A 21 5.05 1.83 -0.21
CA TYR A 21 5.17 0.53 0.46
C TYR A 21 4.14 0.39 1.58
N LEU A 22 3.39 -0.70 1.55
CA LEU A 22 2.32 -1.00 2.49
C LEU A 22 2.60 -2.35 3.15
N ILE A 23 2.52 -2.41 4.49
CA ILE A 23 2.74 -3.64 5.25
C ILE A 23 1.62 -3.86 6.27
N TYR A 24 1.09 -5.07 6.31
CA TYR A 24 0.00 -5.49 7.19
C TYR A 24 0.31 -6.81 7.88
N SER A 25 -0.31 -7.03 9.04
CA SER A 25 -0.11 -8.23 9.86
C SER A 25 -1.05 -9.40 9.51
N ALA A 26 -2.04 -9.19 8.63
CA ALA A 26 -3.04 -10.18 8.26
C ALA A 26 -3.33 -10.17 6.75
N PRO A 27 -3.66 -11.34 6.15
CA PRO A 27 -4.06 -11.42 4.75
C PRO A 27 -5.41 -10.71 4.50
N PRO A 28 -5.66 -10.26 3.26
CA PRO A 28 -6.91 -9.60 2.91
C PRO A 28 -8.08 -10.59 2.91
N ALA A 29 -9.25 -10.09 3.25
CA ALA A 29 -10.51 -10.82 3.25
C ALA A 29 -11.63 -9.87 2.79
N LEU A 30 -11.58 -9.49 1.51
CA LEU A 30 -12.54 -8.55 0.92
C LEU A 30 -13.97 -9.13 0.97
N GLY A 31 -14.92 -8.28 1.36
CA GLY A 31 -16.33 -8.65 1.48
C GLY A 31 -16.67 -9.52 2.70
N GLN A 32 -15.72 -9.76 3.60
CA GLN A 32 -15.92 -10.51 4.84
C GLN A 32 -15.81 -9.59 6.06
N ASP A 33 -16.54 -9.91 7.12
CA ASP A 33 -16.45 -9.20 8.40
C ASP A 33 -15.03 -9.28 8.96
N GLN A 34 -14.48 -8.13 9.36
CA GLN A 34 -13.13 -8.00 9.90
C GLN A 34 -13.19 -7.75 11.40
N LYS A 35 -12.41 -8.52 12.17
CA LYS A 35 -12.27 -8.31 13.62
C LYS A 35 -11.66 -6.94 13.95
N ASP A 36 -10.69 -6.51 13.16
CA ASP A 36 -10.06 -5.19 13.23
C ASP A 36 -10.20 -4.50 11.86
N PRO A 37 -11.34 -3.85 11.60
CA PRO A 37 -11.61 -3.26 10.30
C PRO A 37 -10.74 -2.04 10.01
N THR A 38 -10.06 -1.46 11.01
CA THR A 38 -9.19 -0.28 10.82
C THR A 38 -7.78 -0.65 10.35
N HIS A 39 -7.29 -1.84 10.69
CA HIS A 39 -5.95 -2.31 10.30
C HIS A 39 -5.98 -3.41 9.23
N THR A 40 -7.08 -3.54 8.50
CA THR A 40 -7.23 -4.56 7.46
C THR A 40 -6.37 -4.26 6.23
N SER A 41 -5.74 -5.30 5.68
CA SER A 41 -5.00 -5.25 4.41
C SER A 41 -5.92 -5.07 3.20
N ASN A 42 -7.24 -5.14 3.35
CA ASN A 42 -8.20 -4.81 2.29
C ASN A 42 -7.98 -3.40 1.75
N PHE A 43 -7.65 -2.44 2.62
CA PHE A 43 -7.31 -1.07 2.20
C PHE A 43 -6.03 -1.05 1.37
N GLY A 44 -5.03 -1.84 1.77
CA GLY A 44 -3.77 -1.96 1.05
C GLY A 44 -3.95 -2.52 -0.35
N VAL A 45 -4.79 -3.56 -0.50
CA VAL A 45 -5.11 -4.14 -1.82
C VAL A 45 -5.71 -3.10 -2.75
N LYS A 46 -6.72 -2.36 -2.28
CA LYS A 46 -7.38 -1.34 -3.10
C LYS A 46 -6.50 -0.13 -3.39
N LEU A 47 -5.70 0.31 -2.42
CA LEU A 47 -4.75 1.40 -2.64
C LEU A 47 -3.67 0.99 -3.66
N GLN A 48 -3.14 -0.24 -3.59
CA GLN A 48 -2.15 -0.73 -4.54
C GLN A 48 -2.70 -0.81 -5.97
N GLU A 49 -3.93 -1.33 -6.15
CA GLU A 49 -4.61 -1.34 -7.45
C GLU A 49 -4.67 0.09 -8.01
N HIS A 50 -5.09 1.06 -7.20
CA HIS A 50 -5.22 2.45 -7.63
C HIS A 50 -3.86 3.13 -7.92
N CYS A 51 -2.83 2.90 -7.10
CA CYS A 51 -1.46 3.35 -7.37
C CYS A 51 -0.98 2.86 -8.73
N ARG A 52 -1.15 1.56 -9.01
CA ARG A 52 -0.72 0.96 -10.28
C ARG A 52 -1.48 1.53 -11.48
N GLU A 53 -2.79 1.77 -11.34
CA GLU A 53 -3.59 2.44 -12.37
C GLU A 53 -3.11 3.87 -12.65
N ALA A 54 -2.66 4.58 -11.62
CA ALA A 54 -2.10 5.93 -11.73
C ALA A 54 -0.63 5.96 -12.22
N GLY A 55 0.01 4.80 -12.38
CA GLY A 55 1.42 4.68 -12.77
C GLY A 55 2.41 4.88 -11.62
N VAL A 56 1.94 4.79 -10.37
CA VAL A 56 2.76 4.88 -9.16
C VAL A 56 3.14 3.47 -8.70
N ASP A 57 4.44 3.23 -8.53
CA ASP A 57 4.93 1.96 -8.01
C ASP A 57 4.38 1.69 -6.61
N SER A 58 3.91 0.46 -6.37
CA SER A 58 3.39 0.08 -5.06
C SER A 58 3.65 -1.38 -4.70
N GLU A 59 4.32 -1.56 -3.57
CA GLU A 59 4.56 -2.85 -2.92
C GLU A 59 3.61 -3.05 -1.74
N LEU A 60 3.04 -4.26 -1.63
CA LEU A 60 2.08 -4.62 -0.60
C LEU A 60 2.50 -5.95 0.03
N VAL A 61 2.72 -5.92 1.34
CA VAL A 61 3.21 -7.06 2.11
C VAL A 61 2.21 -7.42 3.19
N TYR A 62 1.89 -8.71 3.26
CA TYR A 62 1.10 -9.34 4.30
C TYR A 62 1.42 -10.84 4.32
N PRO A 63 1.04 -11.59 5.36
CA PRO A 63 1.24 -13.04 5.39
C PRO A 63 0.62 -13.73 4.16
N GLY A 64 1.47 -14.35 3.33
CA GLY A 64 1.05 -15.02 2.09
C GLY A 64 0.88 -14.10 0.88
N ALA A 65 1.37 -12.85 0.93
CA ALA A 65 1.39 -11.98 -0.24
C ALA A 65 2.22 -12.60 -1.38
N PRO A 66 1.71 -12.59 -2.63
CA PRO A 66 2.50 -13.02 -3.77
C PRO A 66 3.65 -12.04 -4.03
N ASP A 67 4.74 -12.53 -4.63
CA ASP A 67 5.78 -11.70 -5.23
C ASP A 67 6.41 -10.63 -4.29
N THR A 68 6.53 -10.96 -2.99
CA THR A 68 7.17 -10.07 -2.01
C THR A 68 8.66 -9.91 -2.32
N THR A 69 9.05 -8.71 -2.75
CA THR A 69 10.44 -8.33 -3.02
C THR A 69 11.12 -7.85 -1.75
N HIS A 70 10.51 -6.88 -1.06
CA HIS A 70 10.98 -6.38 0.22
C HIS A 70 10.09 -6.90 1.36
N ALA A 71 10.66 -7.72 2.26
CA ALA A 71 9.91 -8.30 3.36
C ALA A 71 9.64 -7.28 4.50
N THR A 72 10.48 -6.25 4.62
CA THR A 72 10.38 -5.23 5.66
C THR A 72 10.47 -3.83 5.07
N THR A 73 9.90 -2.85 5.78
CA THR A 73 10.04 -1.43 5.42
C THR A 73 11.50 -1.00 5.35
N THR A 74 12.37 -1.57 6.20
CA THR A 74 13.81 -1.28 6.17
C THR A 74 14.44 -1.74 4.86
N ASP A 75 14.15 -2.96 4.40
CA ASP A 75 14.68 -3.48 3.14
C ASP A 75 14.22 -2.61 1.97
N TYR A 76 12.92 -2.26 1.94
CA TYR A 76 12.34 -1.38 0.92
C TYR A 76 12.97 0.00 0.88
N LEU A 77 13.30 0.60 2.02
CA LEU A 77 13.91 1.93 2.06
C LEU A 77 15.40 1.91 1.69
N ILE A 78 16.12 0.83 2.02
CA ILE A 78 17.55 0.72 1.75
C ILE A 78 17.83 0.77 0.24
N ASP A 79 17.03 0.12 -0.58
CA ASP A 79 17.25 0.01 -2.03
C ASP A 79 17.23 1.39 -2.76
N PRO A 80 16.14 2.18 -2.71
CA PRO A 80 16.08 3.49 -3.35
C PRO A 80 17.03 4.51 -2.72
N LEU A 81 17.21 4.48 -1.39
CA LEU A 81 18.09 5.44 -0.70
C LEU A 81 19.58 5.20 -0.98
N ARG A 82 19.95 3.97 -1.34
CA ARG A 82 21.31 3.67 -1.84
C ARG A 82 21.48 4.07 -3.30
N ALA A 83 20.48 3.87 -4.13
CA ALA A 83 20.53 4.22 -5.55
C ALA A 83 20.58 5.74 -5.79
N ALA A 84 20.03 6.53 -4.86
CA ALA A 84 20.05 8.00 -4.93
C ALA A 84 21.40 8.64 -4.58
N ARG A 85 22.46 7.84 -4.33
CA ARG A 85 23.80 8.30 -3.96
C ARG A 85 24.79 8.20 -5.12
#